data_AF-A0A923RPE7-F1
#
_entry.id   AF-A0A923RPE7-F1
#
_cell.length_a   1.000
_cell.length_b   1.000
_cell.length_c   1.000
_cell.angle_alpha   90.00
_cell.angle_beta   90.00
_cell.angle_gamma   90.00
#
_symmetry.space_group_name_H-M   'P 1'
#
loop_
_entity.id
_entity.type
_entity.pdbx_description
1 polymer ?
#
loop_
_entity_poly.entity_id
_entity_poly.type
_entity_poly.pdbx_seq_one_letter_code
_entity_poly.pdbx_strand_id
1 'polypeptide(L)'
;MFCVITGGSGSGKSEYAENLIQTLCKESGGGIMYYFATMVPFGEETEKKIQRHRTLRAGKGFSTVECYTGLKNTVENVRKEQEKQGDGSKKTCVLLECMSNLAANELYMENGAKKQTVQEILEGIRVLQKWCEHLVVVTNEIFSEAEKYTEEMQCYKKVLGEINCRMGERAEYIAEVVYGIPFPVKAEARLIEQITKRNSKDTRERMTIQMKLIVGGSCQGKQKAAQEEYPEIEWCDGAVCSMDAIYSCQGIYHFEAFIRRRLKENPDLDAERFVSSLAEKNPKLVLISDIVGCGLVPVDAFERLYREQTGRICTCIARRAEEVLYVICGRKIWLKGPENKHADAIGGEK
;
A
#
# COMPACT_ATOMS: atom_id res chain seq x y z
N MET A 1 -14.85 7.50 12.63
CA MET A 1 -14.67 7.12 11.21
C MET A 1 -13.90 5.81 11.10
N PHE A 2 -14.35 4.87 10.26
CA PHE A 2 -13.68 3.60 9.95
C PHE A 2 -13.22 3.54 8.49
N CYS A 3 -11.90 3.40 8.30
CA CYS A 3 -11.25 3.32 7.00
C CYS A 3 -10.53 1.98 6.81
N VAL A 4 -10.56 1.45 5.58
CA VAL A 4 -9.79 0.26 5.17
C VAL A 4 -8.84 0.64 4.04
N ILE A 5 -7.55 0.43 4.26
CA ILE A 5 -6.51 0.69 3.26
C ILE A 5 -5.95 -0.64 2.78
N THR A 6 -6.07 -0.92 1.49
CA THR A 6 -5.51 -2.10 0.85
C THR A 6 -4.43 -1.73 -0.17
N GLY A 7 -3.68 -2.72 -0.64
CA GLY A 7 -2.67 -2.55 -1.69
C GLY A 7 -1.61 -3.64 -1.65
N GLY A 8 -0.92 -3.81 -2.78
CA GLY A 8 0.13 -4.81 -2.94
C GLY A 8 1.35 -4.60 -2.04
N SER A 9 2.31 -5.52 -2.09
CA SER A 9 3.60 -5.36 -1.41
C SER A 9 4.36 -4.13 -1.93
N GLY A 10 4.99 -3.39 -1.02
CA GLY A 10 5.79 -2.20 -1.37
C GLY A 10 4.99 -1.02 -1.94
N SER A 11 3.65 -1.06 -1.94
CA SER A 11 2.78 -0.06 -2.56
C SER A 11 2.67 1.29 -1.84
N GLY A 12 3.25 1.46 -0.66
CA GLY A 12 3.11 2.68 0.14
C GLY A 12 1.85 2.78 1.01
N LYS A 13 1.05 1.70 1.12
CA LYS A 13 -0.18 1.69 1.94
C LYS A 13 0.01 2.07 3.41
N SER A 14 1.13 1.67 4.02
CA SER A 14 1.44 1.99 5.42
C SER A 14 1.66 3.49 5.62
N GLU A 15 2.47 4.11 4.75
CA GLU A 15 2.74 5.56 4.77
C GLU A 15 1.45 6.36 4.55
N TYR A 16 0.61 5.93 3.60
CA TYR A 16 -0.69 6.55 3.37
C TYR A 16 -1.62 6.43 4.59
N ALA A 17 -1.70 5.25 5.21
CA ALA A 17 -2.54 5.01 6.38
C ALA A 17 -2.09 5.83 7.60
N GLU A 18 -0.78 5.95 7.83
CA GLU A 18 -0.20 6.81 8.86
C GLU A 18 -0.57 8.29 8.65
N ASN A 19 -0.41 8.81 7.42
CA ASN A 19 -0.75 10.19 7.10
C ASN A 19 -2.26 10.44 7.24
N LEU A 20 -3.10 9.47 6.86
CA LEU A 20 -4.55 9.54 6.98
C LEU A 20 -4.98 9.62 8.45
N ILE A 21 -4.51 8.71 9.32
CA ILE A 21 -4.91 8.73 10.73
C ILE A 21 -4.41 9.98 11.46
N GLN A 22 -3.21 10.47 11.15
CA GLN A 22 -2.69 11.73 11.70
C GLN A 22 -3.55 12.93 11.28
N THR A 23 -3.98 12.95 10.02
CA THR A 23 -4.91 13.95 9.50
C THR A 23 -6.22 13.93 10.26
N LEU A 24 -6.86 12.76 10.36
CA LEU A 24 -8.16 12.60 11.02
C LEU A 24 -8.07 13.00 12.49
N CYS A 25 -7.00 12.57 13.17
CA CYS A 25 -6.73 12.95 14.56
C CYS A 25 -6.65 14.48 14.73
N LYS A 26 -5.88 15.15 13.85
CA LYS A 26 -5.72 16.61 13.89
C LYS A 26 -7.04 17.35 13.64
N GLU A 27 -7.81 16.91 12.66
CA GLU A 27 -9.10 17.53 12.30
C GLU A 27 -10.15 17.39 13.39
N SER A 28 -10.09 16.30 14.15
CA SER A 28 -10.96 16.05 15.30
C SER A 28 -10.51 16.75 16.59
N GLY A 29 -9.56 17.67 16.51
CA GLY A 29 -9.06 18.46 17.65
C GLY A 29 -7.91 17.80 18.42
N GLY A 30 -7.28 16.77 17.84
CA GLY A 30 -6.19 16.01 18.46
C GLY A 30 -6.69 14.85 19.34
N GLY A 31 -5.74 14.08 19.87
CA GLY A 31 -6.02 12.90 20.68
C GLY A 31 -4.81 12.00 20.84
N ILE A 32 -5.00 10.86 21.50
CA ILE A 32 -3.99 9.82 21.61
C ILE A 32 -4.05 8.95 20.35
N MET A 33 -2.90 8.72 19.73
CA MET A 33 -2.80 7.83 18.58
C MET A 33 -2.16 6.51 18.99
N TYR A 34 -2.82 5.39 18.73
CA TYR A 34 -2.26 4.06 18.91
C TYR A 34 -1.97 3.40 17.57
N TYR A 35 -0.83 2.71 17.51
CA TYR A 35 -0.44 1.86 16.41
C TYR A 35 -0.43 0.40 16.89
N PHE A 36 -1.38 -0.41 16.42
CA PHE A 36 -1.45 -1.84 16.71
C PHE A 36 -0.64 -2.59 15.65
N ALA A 37 0.55 -3.07 16.03
CA ALA A 37 1.45 -3.81 15.17
C ALA A 37 1.24 -5.31 15.32
N THR A 38 0.93 -5.99 14.22
CA THR A 38 0.54 -7.42 14.23
C THR A 38 1.62 -8.34 13.68
N MET A 39 2.75 -7.79 13.22
CA MET A 39 3.85 -8.57 12.67
C MET A 39 4.66 -9.22 13.79
N VAL A 40 4.74 -10.55 13.78
CA VAL A 40 5.53 -11.32 14.76
C VAL A 40 7.03 -11.21 14.42
N PRO A 41 7.92 -10.89 15.38
CA PRO A 41 9.36 -10.88 15.17
C PRO A 41 9.91 -12.32 15.04
N PHE A 42 9.85 -12.90 13.85
CA PHE A 42 10.46 -14.21 13.57
C PHE A 42 11.50 -14.10 12.46
N GLY A 43 12.77 -14.37 12.82
CA GLY A 43 13.92 -14.34 11.91
C GLY A 43 14.47 -12.93 11.63
N GLU A 44 15.72 -12.87 11.18
CA GLU A 44 16.43 -11.60 10.94
C GLU A 44 15.74 -10.68 9.92
N GLU A 45 15.11 -11.23 8.89
CA GLU A 45 14.38 -10.47 7.86
C GLU A 45 13.23 -9.66 8.50
N THR A 46 12.44 -10.32 9.34
CA THR A 46 11.29 -9.71 10.01
C THR A 46 11.73 -8.72 11.07
N GLU A 47 12.79 -9.02 11.83
CA GLU A 47 13.35 -8.09 12.81
C GLU A 47 13.83 -6.79 12.17
N LYS A 48 14.57 -6.87 11.05
CA LYS A 48 14.99 -5.69 10.27
C LYS A 48 13.78 -4.88 9.79
N LYS A 49 12.71 -5.56 9.37
CA LYS A 49 11.47 -4.91 8.92
C LYS A 49 10.73 -4.20 10.07
N ILE A 50 10.65 -4.83 11.24
CA ILE A 50 10.05 -4.23 12.44
C ILE A 50 10.89 -3.03 12.91
N GLN A 51 12.22 -3.15 12.95
CA GLN A 51 13.09 -2.04 13.30
C GLN A 51 12.91 -0.86 12.35
N ARG A 52 12.88 -1.11 11.03
CA ARG A 52 12.59 -0.08 10.03
C ARG A 52 11.25 0.59 10.28
N HIS A 53 10.19 -0.18 10.56
CA HIS A 53 8.87 0.38 10.86
C HIS A 53 8.88 1.22 12.15
N ARG A 54 9.57 0.77 13.21
CA ARG A 54 9.72 1.56 14.44
C ARG A 54 10.42 2.89 14.17
N THR A 55 11.48 2.90 13.37
CA THR A 55 12.15 4.13 12.94
C THR A 55 11.23 5.04 12.13
N LEU A 56 10.45 4.49 11.19
CA LEU A 56 9.51 5.27 10.38
C LEU A 56 8.35 5.87 11.21
N ARG A 57 7.96 5.23 12.30
CA ARG A 57 6.91 5.71 13.23
C ARG A 57 7.44 6.67 14.29
N ALA A 58 8.75 6.67 14.55
CA ALA A 58 9.36 7.51 15.57
C ALA A 58 9.08 8.99 15.29
N GLY A 59 8.64 9.72 16.31
CA GLY A 59 8.31 11.15 16.18
C GLY A 59 6.95 11.44 15.53
N LYS A 60 6.20 10.44 15.06
CA LYS A 60 4.85 10.62 14.47
C LYS A 60 3.71 10.70 15.50
N GLY A 61 4.01 10.56 16.79
CA GLY A 61 3.04 10.68 17.89
C GLY A 61 2.23 9.42 18.20
N PHE A 62 2.64 8.25 17.68
CA PHE A 62 2.00 6.98 17.99
C PHE A 62 2.54 6.34 19.27
N SER A 63 1.64 5.83 20.11
CA SER A 63 1.94 4.78 21.08
C SER A 63 1.81 3.41 20.40
N THR A 64 2.88 2.63 20.36
CA THR A 64 2.87 1.32 19.67
C THR A 64 2.43 0.22 20.64
N VAL A 65 1.49 -0.61 20.18
CA VAL A 65 0.98 -1.79 20.87
C VAL A 65 1.27 -3.01 19.99
N GLU A 66 2.10 -3.93 20.46
CA GLU A 66 2.33 -5.19 19.77
C GLU A 66 1.13 -6.13 20.04
N CYS A 67 0.45 -6.57 18.98
CA CYS A 67 -0.79 -7.34 19.05
C CYS A 67 -0.80 -8.43 17.99
N TYR A 68 -0.18 -9.57 18.29
CA TYR A 68 -0.02 -10.66 17.33
C TYR A 68 -1.29 -11.52 17.19
N THR A 69 -2.01 -11.75 18.29
CA THR A 69 -3.30 -12.44 18.38
C THR A 69 -4.16 -11.79 19.48
N GLY A 70 -5.42 -12.21 19.64
CA GLY A 70 -6.29 -11.81 20.74
C GLY A 70 -6.64 -10.32 20.73
N LEU A 71 -6.92 -9.75 19.55
CA LEU A 71 -7.10 -8.30 19.37
C LEU A 71 -8.06 -7.69 20.39
N LYS A 72 -9.19 -8.34 20.65
CA LYS A 72 -10.18 -7.88 21.64
C LYS A 72 -9.56 -7.68 23.02
N ASN A 73 -8.87 -8.69 23.55
CA ASN A 73 -8.28 -8.65 24.89
C ASN A 73 -7.19 -7.58 24.98
N THR A 74 -6.36 -7.45 23.94
CA THR A 74 -5.32 -6.42 23.87
C THR A 74 -5.94 -5.02 23.94
N VAL A 75 -7.01 -4.77 23.20
CA VAL A 75 -7.71 -3.48 23.20
C VAL A 75 -8.31 -3.17 24.58
N GLU A 76 -8.96 -4.15 25.22
CA GLU A 76 -9.51 -3.98 26.56
C GLU A 76 -8.43 -3.65 27.60
N ASN A 77 -7.25 -4.26 27.49
CA ASN A 77 -6.12 -3.98 28.38
C ASN A 77 -5.58 -2.57 28.18
N VAL A 78 -5.31 -2.18 26.93
CA VAL A 78 -4.80 -0.82 26.60
C VAL A 78 -5.78 0.25 27.04
N ARG A 79 -7.09 0.03 26.84
CA ARG A 79 -8.13 0.95 27.30
C ARG A 79 -8.12 1.11 28.81
N LYS A 80 -8.04 0.01 29.58
CA LYS A 80 -7.95 0.06 31.05
C LYS A 80 -6.71 0.81 31.52
N GLU A 81 -5.59 0.65 30.83
CA GLU A 81 -4.36 1.39 31.13
C GLU A 81 -4.49 2.89 30.85
N GLN A 82 -5.09 3.26 29.72
CA GLN A 82 -5.41 4.65 29.38
C GLN A 82 -6.31 5.29 30.45
N GLU A 83 -7.35 4.58 30.90
CA GLU A 83 -8.25 5.04 31.97
C GLU A 83 -7.51 5.25 33.29
N LYS A 84 -6.61 4.34 33.67
CA LYS A 84 -5.77 4.47 34.88
C LYS A 84 -4.80 5.65 34.82
N GLN A 85 -4.33 6.02 33.62
CA GLN A 85 -3.42 7.15 33.41
C GLN A 85 -4.15 8.51 33.43
N GLY A 86 -5.47 8.53 33.69
CA GLY A 86 -6.27 9.76 33.67
C GLY A 86 -6.61 10.23 32.24
N ASP A 87 -6.30 9.41 31.24
CA ASP A 87 -6.40 9.73 29.82
C ASP A 87 -7.67 9.14 29.17
N GLY A 88 -8.56 8.53 29.95
CA GLY A 88 -9.78 7.88 29.47
C GLY A 88 -10.81 8.81 28.82
N SER A 89 -10.74 10.12 29.06
CA SER A 89 -11.59 11.13 28.41
C SER A 89 -11.00 11.69 27.12
N LYS A 90 -9.72 11.40 26.82
CA LYS A 90 -9.08 11.86 25.59
C LYS A 90 -9.61 11.07 24.41
N LYS A 91 -9.80 11.75 23.27
CA LYS A 91 -10.11 11.10 22.00
C LYS A 91 -8.99 10.13 21.62
N THR A 92 -9.37 8.99 21.08
CA THR A 92 -8.43 7.95 20.65
C THR A 92 -8.53 7.73 19.15
N CYS A 93 -7.39 7.66 18.48
CA CYS A 93 -7.27 7.32 17.06
C CYS A 93 -6.40 6.06 16.93
N VAL A 94 -6.83 5.08 16.14
CA VAL A 94 -6.16 3.78 16.03
C VAL A 94 -5.79 3.49 14.59
N LEU A 95 -4.54 3.08 14.40
CA LEU A 95 -4.05 2.43 13.19
C LEU A 95 -3.73 0.96 13.50
N LEU A 96 -4.39 0.04 12.82
CA LEU A 96 -4.13 -1.40 12.91
C LEU A 96 -3.37 -1.87 11.67
N GLU A 97 -2.14 -2.33 11.83
CA GLU A 97 -1.29 -2.78 10.73
C GLU A 97 -0.56 -4.11 11.05
N CYS A 98 -0.80 -5.19 10.30
CA CYS A 98 -1.79 -5.36 9.24
C CYS A 98 -2.72 -6.55 9.47
N MET A 99 -3.89 -6.47 8.85
CA MET A 99 -4.92 -7.48 8.93
C MET A 99 -4.46 -8.83 8.38
N SER A 100 -3.62 -8.83 7.34
CA SER A 100 -3.08 -10.06 6.76
C SER A 100 -2.23 -10.86 7.77
N ASN A 101 -1.37 -10.18 8.52
CA ASN A 101 -0.56 -10.82 9.55
C ASN A 101 -1.43 -11.28 10.72
N LEU A 102 -2.38 -10.46 11.18
CA LEU A 102 -3.28 -10.86 12.27
C LEU A 102 -4.11 -12.10 11.89
N ALA A 103 -4.67 -12.13 10.67
CA ALA A 103 -5.39 -13.28 10.16
C ALA A 103 -4.53 -14.54 10.10
N ALA A 104 -3.28 -14.43 9.63
CA ALA A 104 -2.35 -15.55 9.60
C ALA A 104 -2.00 -16.04 11.02
N ASN A 105 -1.69 -15.11 11.93
CA ASN A 105 -1.34 -15.44 13.31
C ASN A 105 -2.49 -16.16 14.02
N GLU A 106 -3.71 -15.63 13.93
CA GLU A 106 -4.90 -16.23 14.52
C GLU A 106 -5.20 -17.62 13.93
N LEU A 107 -4.96 -17.81 12.63
CA LEU A 107 -5.24 -19.07 11.97
C LEU A 107 -4.20 -20.15 12.30
N TYR A 108 -2.92 -19.76 12.41
CA TYR A 108 -1.80 -20.72 12.42
C TYR A 108 -1.04 -20.83 13.74
N MET A 109 -0.97 -19.81 14.58
CA MET A 109 -0.25 -19.88 15.86
C MET A 109 -1.00 -20.75 16.89
N GLU A 110 -0.28 -21.39 17.80
CA GLU A 110 -0.86 -22.28 18.84
C GLU A 110 -1.94 -21.58 19.67
N ASN A 111 -1.72 -20.32 20.02
CA ASN A 111 -2.61 -19.48 20.80
C ASN A 111 -3.62 -18.68 19.94
N GLY A 112 -3.71 -18.94 18.64
CA GLY A 112 -4.65 -18.29 17.74
C GLY A 112 -6.05 -18.92 17.76
N ALA A 113 -7.05 -18.19 17.28
CA ALA A 113 -8.46 -18.61 17.24
C ALA A 113 -8.77 -19.77 16.27
N LYS A 114 -7.85 -20.13 15.36
CA LYS A 114 -8.00 -21.24 14.39
C LYS A 114 -9.28 -21.12 13.56
N LYS A 115 -10.23 -22.03 13.74
CA LYS A 115 -11.51 -22.04 13.00
C LYS A 115 -12.38 -20.81 13.30
N GLN A 116 -12.13 -20.13 14.43
CA GLN A 116 -12.86 -18.93 14.86
C GLN A 116 -12.19 -17.62 14.44
N THR A 117 -11.09 -17.66 13.65
CA THR A 117 -10.32 -16.46 13.26
C THR A 117 -11.19 -15.32 12.73
N VAL A 118 -12.13 -15.59 11.82
CA VAL A 118 -13.01 -14.55 11.27
C VAL A 118 -13.84 -13.89 12.37
N GLN A 119 -14.44 -14.68 13.26
CA GLN A 119 -15.28 -14.17 14.35
C GLN A 119 -14.47 -13.36 15.36
N GLU A 120 -13.31 -13.87 15.79
CA GLU A 120 -12.46 -13.23 16.78
C GLU A 120 -11.93 -11.87 16.28
N ILE A 121 -11.45 -11.83 15.03
CA ILE A 121 -10.97 -10.59 14.42
C ILE A 121 -12.09 -9.56 14.27
N LEU A 122 -13.28 -9.97 13.80
CA LEU A 122 -14.40 -9.05 13.62
C LEU A 122 -14.93 -8.49 14.94
N GLU A 123 -14.93 -9.27 16.01
CA GLU A 123 -15.26 -8.76 17.34
C GLU A 123 -14.16 -7.82 17.86
N GLY A 124 -12.88 -8.13 17.65
CA GLY A 124 -11.77 -7.22 17.97
C GLY A 124 -11.88 -5.87 17.25
N ILE A 125 -12.18 -5.87 15.95
CA ILE A 125 -12.44 -4.65 15.17
C ILE A 125 -13.66 -3.89 15.72
N ARG A 126 -14.73 -4.61 16.09
CA ARG A 126 -15.91 -3.99 16.70
C ARG A 126 -15.58 -3.31 18.04
N VAL A 127 -14.75 -3.92 18.87
CA VAL A 127 -14.30 -3.32 20.13
C VAL A 127 -13.43 -2.08 19.86
N LEU A 128 -12.52 -2.13 18.88
CA LEU A 128 -11.77 -0.95 18.43
C LEU A 128 -12.70 0.19 18.00
N GLN A 129 -13.67 -0.07 17.12
CA GLN A 129 -14.60 0.95 16.62
C GLN A 129 -15.45 1.58 17.73
N LYS A 130 -15.73 0.86 18.81
CA LYS A 130 -16.43 1.44 19.97
C LYS A 130 -15.54 2.30 20.87
N TRP A 131 -14.24 2.04 20.87
CA TRP A 131 -13.28 2.71 21.75
C TRP A 131 -12.68 3.96 21.11
N CYS A 132 -12.40 3.93 19.81
CA CYS A 132 -11.72 5.01 19.11
C CYS A 132 -12.68 5.88 18.28
N GLU A 133 -12.32 7.15 18.16
CA GLU A 133 -12.97 8.12 17.28
C GLU A 133 -12.70 7.80 15.81
N HIS A 134 -11.45 7.45 15.49
CA HIS A 134 -11.01 7.07 14.15
C HIS A 134 -10.27 5.75 14.17
N LEU A 135 -10.65 4.84 13.27
CA LEU A 135 -9.99 3.57 13.02
C LEU A 135 -9.54 3.50 11.56
N VAL A 136 -8.25 3.29 11.35
CA VAL A 136 -7.69 2.95 10.04
C VAL A 136 -7.11 1.54 10.13
N VAL A 137 -7.58 0.62 9.27
CA VAL A 137 -7.07 -0.75 9.18
C VAL A 137 -6.34 -0.94 7.87
N VAL A 138 -5.12 -1.44 7.94
CA VAL A 138 -4.32 -1.79 6.77
C VAL A 138 -4.46 -3.29 6.48
N THR A 139 -4.83 -3.63 5.25
CA THR A 139 -4.86 -5.01 4.74
C THR A 139 -4.03 -5.11 3.45
N ASN A 140 -3.83 -6.33 2.97
CA ASN A 140 -3.04 -6.58 1.77
C ASN A 140 -3.96 -7.04 0.63
N GLU A 141 -3.71 -6.52 -0.57
CA GLU A 141 -4.30 -7.03 -1.80
C GLU A 141 -3.50 -8.28 -2.23
N ILE A 142 -4.11 -9.46 -2.13
CA ILE A 142 -3.47 -10.77 -2.42
C ILE A 142 -4.31 -11.62 -3.38
N PHE A 143 -5.35 -11.05 -3.98
CA PHE A 143 -6.40 -11.77 -4.71
C PHE A 143 -6.21 -11.71 -6.23
N SER A 144 -5.17 -11.03 -6.70
CA SER A 144 -4.94 -10.73 -8.13
C SER A 144 -3.86 -11.61 -8.79
N GLU A 145 -3.46 -12.71 -8.14
CA GLU A 145 -2.49 -13.68 -8.66
C GLU A 145 -3.17 -15.05 -8.91
N ALA A 146 -2.83 -15.68 -10.04
CA ALA A 146 -3.41 -16.94 -10.52
C ALA A 146 -2.56 -18.18 -10.21
N GLU A 147 -1.72 -18.12 -9.17
CA GLU A 147 -0.80 -19.19 -8.76
C GLU A 147 -1.54 -20.40 -8.16
N LYS A 148 -0.97 -21.60 -8.31
CA LYS A 148 -1.48 -22.82 -7.66
C LYS A 148 -1.11 -22.84 -6.18
N TYR A 149 -2.04 -22.43 -5.34
CA TYR A 149 -1.85 -22.46 -3.89
C TYR A 149 -2.25 -23.80 -3.26
N THR A 150 -1.58 -24.15 -2.15
CA THR A 150 -1.96 -25.28 -1.30
C THR A 150 -3.35 -25.07 -0.68
N GLU A 151 -3.99 -26.13 -0.21
CA GLU A 151 -5.29 -26.03 0.49
C GLU A 151 -5.22 -25.07 1.69
N GLU A 152 -4.10 -25.09 2.42
CA GLU A 152 -3.83 -24.20 3.54
C GLU A 152 -3.80 -22.73 3.10
N MET A 153 -3.06 -22.42 2.05
CA MET A 153 -2.99 -21.06 1.49
C MET A 153 -4.35 -20.59 0.95
N GLN A 154 -5.13 -21.48 0.33
CA GLN A 154 -6.49 -21.18 -0.10
C GLN A 154 -7.43 -20.91 1.09
N CYS A 155 -7.27 -21.66 2.19
CA CYS A 155 -8.00 -21.41 3.44
C CYS A 155 -7.72 -20.01 3.97
N TYR A 156 -6.44 -19.62 4.07
CA TYR A 156 -6.06 -18.28 4.48
C TYR A 156 -6.60 -17.19 3.55
N LYS A 157 -6.53 -17.37 2.23
CA LYS A 157 -7.12 -16.43 1.27
C LYS A 157 -8.62 -16.24 1.51
N LYS A 158 -9.36 -17.33 1.74
CA LYS A 158 -10.81 -17.26 2.06
C LYS A 158 -11.07 -16.51 3.36
N VAL A 159 -10.31 -16.82 4.43
CA VAL A 159 -10.44 -16.15 5.73
C VAL A 159 -10.15 -14.65 5.62
N LEU A 160 -9.03 -14.25 4.99
CA LEU A 160 -8.70 -12.84 4.81
C LEU A 160 -9.71 -12.12 3.91
N GLY A 161 -10.16 -12.79 2.84
CA GLY A 161 -11.18 -12.26 1.94
C GLY A 161 -12.50 -12.00 2.65
N GLU A 162 -12.97 -12.95 3.48
CA GLU A 162 -14.18 -12.75 4.27
C GLU A 162 -14.02 -11.58 5.24
N ILE A 163 -12.90 -11.50 5.97
CA ILE A 163 -12.63 -10.37 6.88
C ILE A 163 -12.63 -9.04 6.10
N ASN A 164 -11.94 -8.97 4.96
CA ASN A 164 -11.90 -7.76 4.12
C ASN A 164 -13.29 -7.33 3.65
N CYS A 165 -14.13 -8.26 3.18
CA CYS A 165 -15.50 -7.96 2.75
C CYS A 165 -16.35 -7.42 3.92
N ARG A 166 -16.31 -8.09 5.07
CA ARG A 166 -17.07 -7.68 6.28
C ARG A 166 -16.60 -6.34 6.84
N MET A 167 -15.31 -6.03 6.72
CA MET A 167 -14.80 -4.68 7.01
C MET A 167 -15.30 -3.66 5.99
N GLY A 168 -15.25 -3.99 4.70
CA GLY A 168 -15.67 -3.09 3.60
C GLY A 168 -17.15 -2.72 3.64
N GLU A 169 -18.02 -3.62 4.07
CA GLU A 169 -19.44 -3.33 4.33
C GLU A 169 -19.61 -2.18 5.33
N ARG A 170 -18.79 -2.18 6.39
CA ARG A 170 -18.88 -1.25 7.53
C ARG A 170 -18.02 0.01 7.36
N ALA A 171 -16.98 -0.05 6.52
CA ALA A 171 -16.05 1.05 6.34
C ALA A 171 -16.73 2.23 5.63
N GLU A 172 -16.47 3.45 6.10
CA GLU A 172 -16.91 4.67 5.42
C GLU A 172 -15.95 5.06 4.28
N TYR A 173 -14.69 4.63 4.37
CA TYR A 173 -13.67 4.84 3.34
C TYR A 173 -12.88 3.57 3.05
N ILE A 174 -12.72 3.25 1.77
CA ILE A 174 -11.88 2.17 1.28
C ILE A 174 -11.01 2.72 0.15
N ALA A 175 -9.71 2.52 0.24
CA ALA A 175 -8.79 2.84 -0.84
C ALA A 175 -7.82 1.70 -1.12
N GLU A 176 -7.58 1.44 -2.40
CA GLU A 176 -6.44 0.67 -2.86
C GLU A 176 -5.29 1.64 -3.13
N VAL A 177 -4.15 1.44 -2.48
CA VAL A 177 -2.97 2.26 -2.72
C VAL A 177 -2.15 1.60 -3.82
N VAL A 178 -2.02 2.30 -4.94
CA VAL A 178 -1.20 1.89 -6.09
C VAL A 178 0.03 2.78 -6.13
N TYR A 179 1.18 2.22 -5.74
CA TYR A 179 2.48 2.89 -5.73
C TYR A 179 2.48 4.30 -5.10
N GLY A 180 1.91 4.39 -3.89
CA GLY A 180 1.84 5.59 -3.07
C GLY A 180 0.62 6.47 -3.36
N ILE A 181 -0.15 6.18 -4.41
CA ILE A 181 -1.32 6.97 -4.79
C ILE A 181 -2.59 6.23 -4.36
N PRO A 182 -3.45 6.82 -3.51
CA PRO A 182 -4.70 6.19 -3.13
C PRO A 182 -5.72 6.25 -4.28
N PHE A 183 -6.25 5.09 -4.65
CA PHE A 183 -7.40 4.96 -5.54
C PHE A 183 -8.65 4.64 -4.68
N PRO A 184 -9.59 5.58 -4.52
CA PRO A 184 -10.76 5.38 -3.68
C PRO A 184 -11.70 4.35 -4.31
N VAL A 185 -11.96 3.26 -3.59
CA VAL A 185 -12.93 2.20 -3.96
C VAL A 185 -14.30 2.51 -3.38
N LYS A 186 -14.34 3.09 -2.18
CA LYS A 186 -15.55 3.57 -1.51
C LYS A 186 -15.20 4.84 -0.74
N ALA A 187 -15.89 5.94 -1.00
CA ALA A 187 -15.64 7.18 -0.29
C ALA A 187 -16.84 8.13 -0.37
N GLU A 188 -17.04 8.93 0.68
CA GLU A 188 -17.89 10.11 0.58
C GLU A 188 -17.21 11.17 -0.28
N ALA A 189 -17.96 11.85 -1.15
CA ALA A 189 -17.43 12.85 -2.09
C ALA A 189 -16.59 13.94 -1.41
N ARG A 190 -16.98 14.39 -0.21
CA ARG A 190 -16.25 15.39 0.57
C ARG A 190 -14.87 14.92 1.03
N LEU A 191 -14.75 13.64 1.39
CA LEU A 191 -13.48 13.05 1.80
C LEU A 191 -12.54 12.88 0.60
N ILE A 192 -13.08 12.47 -0.56
CA ILE A 192 -12.33 12.43 -1.82
C ILE A 192 -11.76 13.81 -2.09
N GLU A 193 -12.58 14.87 -2.08
CA GLU A 193 -12.09 16.23 -2.31
C GLU A 193 -10.98 16.67 -1.36
N GLN A 194 -11.06 16.33 -0.07
CA GLN A 194 -10.04 16.67 0.91
C GLN A 194 -8.71 15.94 0.65
N ILE A 195 -8.77 14.65 0.27
CA ILE A 195 -7.61 13.84 -0.09
C ILE A 195 -6.99 14.37 -1.39
N THR A 196 -7.80 14.65 -2.42
CA THR A 196 -7.33 15.13 -3.73
C THR A 196 -6.73 16.55 -3.65
N LYS A 197 -7.35 17.48 -2.91
CA LYS A 197 -6.85 18.86 -2.70
C LYS A 197 -5.54 18.93 -1.91
N ARG A 198 -5.13 17.87 -1.23
CA ARG A 198 -3.87 17.82 -0.45
C ARG A 198 -2.70 17.28 -1.26
N ASN A 199 -2.95 16.31 -2.15
CA ASN A 199 -1.94 15.83 -3.10
C ASN A 199 -1.45 16.95 -4.05
N SER A 200 -2.23 18.02 -4.24
CA SER A 200 -1.83 19.20 -5.03
C SER A 200 -1.02 20.25 -4.23
N LYS A 201 -1.03 20.22 -2.88
CA LYS A 201 -0.37 21.23 -2.03
C LYS A 201 1.06 20.87 -1.61
N ASP A 202 1.51 19.64 -1.82
CA ASP A 202 2.89 19.22 -1.55
C ASP A 202 3.84 19.53 -2.73
N THR A 203 3.67 20.72 -3.30
CA THR A 203 4.51 21.31 -4.35
C THR A 203 5.53 22.24 -3.71
N ARG A 204 6.48 21.71 -2.93
CA ARG A 204 7.73 22.42 -2.63
C ARG A 204 8.81 21.92 -3.59
N GLU A 205 9.32 22.85 -4.40
CA GLU A 205 10.47 22.74 -5.32
C GLU A 205 10.63 21.38 -6.00
N ARG A 206 9.69 21.04 -6.89
CA ARG A 206 9.89 19.90 -7.80
C ARG A 206 11.03 20.26 -8.74
N MET A 207 12.16 19.56 -8.63
CA MET A 207 13.03 19.37 -9.78
C MET A 207 12.16 18.89 -10.96
N THR A 208 12.40 19.46 -12.14
CA THR A 208 11.67 19.21 -13.39
C THR A 208 11.88 17.77 -13.88
N ILE A 209 11.17 16.82 -13.25
CA ILE A 209 11.14 15.42 -13.65
C ILE A 209 9.82 15.19 -14.40
N GLN A 210 9.92 14.85 -15.68
CA GLN A 210 8.80 14.61 -16.61
C GLN A 210 8.57 13.11 -16.86
N MET A 211 9.04 12.28 -15.92
CA MET A 211 8.86 10.83 -15.97
C MET A 211 7.38 10.48 -15.97
N LYS A 212 7.06 9.40 -16.65
CA LYS A 212 5.70 8.88 -16.74
C LYS A 212 5.70 7.41 -16.39
N LEU A 213 4.74 6.98 -15.59
CA LEU A 213 4.62 5.61 -15.13
C LEU A 213 3.26 5.04 -15.52
N ILE A 214 3.27 3.88 -16.19
CA ILE A 214 2.08 3.18 -16.68
C ILE A 214 2.06 1.79 -16.04
N VAL A 215 1.03 1.52 -15.24
CA VAL A 215 0.97 0.35 -14.37
C VAL A 215 -0.37 -0.35 -14.49
N GLY A 216 -0.42 -1.62 -14.10
CA GLY A 216 -1.58 -2.46 -14.31
C GLY A 216 -1.24 -3.94 -14.24
N GLY A 217 -2.26 -4.79 -14.14
CA GLY A 217 -2.08 -6.23 -14.23
C GLY A 217 -1.43 -6.66 -15.55
N SER A 218 -0.85 -7.86 -15.56
CA SER A 218 -0.28 -8.42 -16.79
C SER A 218 -1.33 -8.53 -17.89
N CYS A 219 -0.92 -8.27 -19.14
CA CYS A 219 -1.81 -8.33 -20.32
C CYS A 219 -3.04 -7.39 -20.31
N GLN A 220 -3.12 -6.40 -19.42
CA GLN A 220 -4.27 -5.47 -19.30
C GLN A 220 -4.31 -4.35 -20.36
N GLY A 221 -3.44 -4.40 -21.39
CA GLY A 221 -3.42 -3.41 -22.48
C GLY A 221 -2.51 -2.20 -22.26
N LYS A 222 -1.57 -2.25 -21.30
CA LYS A 222 -0.66 -1.13 -20.98
C LYS A 222 0.15 -0.61 -22.17
N GLN A 223 0.74 -1.51 -22.97
CA GLN A 223 1.53 -1.12 -24.14
C GLN A 223 0.69 -0.36 -25.17
N LYS A 224 -0.53 -0.85 -25.45
CA LYS A 224 -1.46 -0.16 -26.36
C LYS A 224 -1.81 1.22 -25.82
N ALA A 225 -2.15 1.33 -24.53
CA ALA A 225 -2.44 2.62 -23.90
C ALA A 225 -1.24 3.58 -23.98
N ALA A 226 -0.02 3.07 -23.79
CA ALA A 226 1.20 3.85 -23.89
C ALA A 226 1.48 4.35 -25.32
N GLN A 227 1.25 3.51 -26.33
CA GLN A 227 1.40 3.88 -27.74
C GLN A 227 0.39 4.94 -28.18
N GLU A 228 -0.84 4.90 -27.65
CA GLU A 228 -1.86 5.93 -27.91
C GLU A 228 -1.51 7.28 -27.28
N GLU A 229 -1.01 7.28 -26.04
CA GLU A 229 -0.66 8.52 -25.32
C GLU A 229 0.71 9.08 -25.73
N TYR A 230 1.65 8.22 -26.10
CA TYR A 230 3.04 8.57 -26.39
C TYR A 230 3.53 7.87 -27.68
N PRO A 231 2.96 8.22 -28.86
CA PRO A 231 3.24 7.52 -30.12
C PRO A 231 4.68 7.71 -30.63
N GLU A 232 5.34 8.79 -30.23
CA GLU A 232 6.70 9.15 -30.67
C GLU A 232 7.81 8.43 -29.89
N ILE A 233 7.46 7.61 -28.89
CA ILE A 233 8.45 6.97 -28.02
C ILE A 233 9.00 5.70 -28.68
N GLU A 234 10.33 5.63 -28.76
CA GLU A 234 11.04 4.39 -29.01
C GLU A 234 11.19 3.56 -27.73
N TRP A 235 10.79 2.29 -27.82
CA TRP A 235 10.67 1.40 -26.67
C TRP A 235 11.81 0.38 -26.59
N CYS A 236 12.34 0.21 -25.39
CA CYS A 236 13.24 -0.88 -25.01
C CYS A 236 12.49 -1.94 -24.19
N ASP A 237 12.91 -3.20 -24.34
CA ASP A 237 12.39 -4.31 -23.53
C ASP A 237 13.22 -4.48 -22.25
N GLY A 238 12.61 -4.21 -21.10
CA GLY A 238 13.21 -4.38 -19.78
C GLY A 238 13.64 -5.81 -19.46
N ALA A 239 13.08 -6.81 -20.15
CA ALA A 239 13.47 -8.21 -19.98
C ALA A 239 14.86 -8.52 -20.58
N VAL A 240 15.32 -7.76 -21.58
CA VAL A 240 16.55 -8.08 -22.34
C VAL A 240 17.51 -6.92 -22.57
N CYS A 241 17.11 -5.66 -22.37
CA CYS A 241 17.97 -4.50 -22.59
C CYS A 241 19.21 -4.49 -21.67
N SER A 242 20.24 -3.72 -22.01
CA SER A 242 21.38 -3.53 -21.10
C SER A 242 20.97 -2.74 -19.85
N MET A 243 21.70 -2.90 -18.75
CA MET A 243 21.42 -2.15 -17.51
C MET A 243 21.59 -0.64 -17.67
N ASP A 244 22.42 -0.21 -18.62
CA ASP A 244 22.64 1.21 -18.91
C ASP A 244 21.59 1.81 -19.85
N ALA A 245 20.85 0.99 -20.60
CA ALA A 245 19.83 1.45 -21.54
C ALA A 245 18.78 2.35 -20.87
N ILE A 246 18.44 2.07 -19.60
CA ILE A 246 17.47 2.83 -18.83
C ILE A 246 17.84 4.32 -18.67
N TYR A 247 19.12 4.66 -18.79
CA TYR A 247 19.60 6.05 -18.66
C TYR A 247 19.56 6.83 -19.97
N SER A 248 19.24 6.20 -21.11
CA SER A 248 19.23 6.87 -22.42
C SER A 248 17.99 6.57 -23.28
N CYS A 249 17.28 5.47 -23.05
CA CYS A 249 16.08 5.14 -23.80
C CYS A 249 14.92 6.10 -23.50
N GLN A 250 14.01 6.25 -24.46
CA GLN A 250 12.82 7.10 -24.29
C GLN A 250 11.72 6.39 -23.49
N GLY A 251 11.55 5.08 -23.70
CA GLY A 251 10.62 4.27 -22.92
C GLY A 251 11.08 2.84 -22.70
N ILE A 252 10.63 2.23 -21.59
CA ILE A 252 10.83 0.81 -21.28
C ILE A 252 9.49 0.15 -20.99
N TYR A 253 9.25 -1.00 -21.62
CA TYR A 253 8.23 -1.95 -21.20
C TYR A 253 8.83 -3.15 -20.47
N HIS A 254 8.02 -3.92 -19.75
CA HIS A 254 8.49 -4.96 -18.81
C HIS A 254 9.49 -4.40 -17.78
N PHE A 255 9.21 -3.22 -17.22
CA PHE A 255 10.11 -2.59 -16.26
C PHE A 255 10.28 -3.43 -14.99
N GLU A 256 9.26 -4.17 -14.57
CA GLU A 256 9.39 -5.16 -13.49
C GLU A 256 10.43 -6.24 -13.82
N ALA A 257 10.51 -6.69 -15.08
CA ALA A 257 11.53 -7.65 -15.50
C ALA A 257 12.94 -7.03 -15.46
N PHE A 258 13.07 -5.74 -15.78
CA PHE A 258 14.32 -5.00 -15.59
C PHE A 258 14.73 -4.98 -14.11
N ILE A 259 13.82 -4.63 -13.22
CA ILE A 259 14.06 -4.62 -11.76
C ILE A 259 14.47 -6.01 -11.29
N ARG A 260 13.78 -7.07 -11.76
CA ARG A 260 14.10 -8.46 -11.42
C ARG A 260 15.55 -8.79 -11.78
N ARG A 261 16.01 -8.45 -12.99
CA ARG A 261 17.41 -8.67 -13.41
C ARG A 261 18.37 -7.82 -12.57
N ARG A 262 18.03 -6.56 -12.30
CA ARG A 262 18.87 -5.66 -11.49
C ARG A 262 19.07 -6.17 -10.06
N LEU A 263 18.03 -6.72 -9.45
CA LEU A 263 18.10 -7.30 -8.11
C LEU A 263 18.88 -8.62 -8.07
N LYS A 264 18.96 -9.36 -9.18
CA LYS A 264 19.86 -10.52 -9.27
C LYS A 264 21.33 -10.10 -9.28
N GLU A 265 21.66 -8.96 -9.89
CA GLU A 265 23.02 -8.39 -9.87
C GLU A 265 23.34 -7.70 -8.54
N ASN A 266 22.38 -7.00 -7.95
CA ASN A 266 22.52 -6.27 -6.70
C ASN A 266 21.26 -6.43 -5.82
N PRO A 267 21.23 -7.44 -4.93
CA PRO A 267 20.12 -7.66 -4.00
C PRO A 267 19.87 -6.50 -3.03
N ASP A 268 20.91 -5.71 -2.72
CA ASP A 268 20.87 -4.59 -1.78
C ASP A 268 20.55 -3.24 -2.46
N LEU A 269 19.93 -3.28 -3.65
CA LEU A 269 19.55 -2.09 -4.40
C LEU A 269 18.65 -1.16 -3.56
N ASP A 270 19.18 0.01 -3.22
CA ASP A 270 18.40 1.06 -2.57
C ASP A 270 17.49 1.77 -3.59
N ALA A 271 16.18 1.69 -3.37
CA ALA A 271 15.17 2.21 -4.28
C ALA A 271 15.26 3.74 -4.46
N GLU A 272 15.48 4.50 -3.39
CA GLU A 272 15.51 5.97 -3.46
C GLU A 272 16.76 6.47 -4.19
N ARG A 273 17.93 5.89 -3.90
CA ARG A 273 19.19 6.22 -4.61
C ARG A 273 19.11 5.84 -6.08
N PHE A 274 18.59 4.66 -6.40
CA PHE A 274 18.42 4.22 -7.77
C PHE A 274 17.51 5.17 -8.55
N VAL A 275 16.33 5.48 -8.02
CA VAL A 275 15.36 6.35 -8.69
C VAL A 275 15.86 7.81 -8.77
N SER A 276 16.62 8.28 -7.78
CA SER A 276 17.23 9.62 -7.84
C SER A 276 18.27 9.70 -8.96
N SER A 277 19.17 8.72 -9.07
CA SER A 277 20.11 8.64 -10.20
C SER A 277 19.39 8.51 -11.55
N LEU A 278 18.26 7.80 -11.60
CA LEU A 278 17.48 7.67 -12.82
C LEU A 278 16.84 9.00 -13.21
N ALA A 279 16.27 9.73 -12.24
CA ALA A 279 15.66 11.03 -12.45
C ALA A 279 16.66 12.09 -12.91
N GLU A 280 17.89 12.05 -12.40
CA GLU A 280 18.96 12.95 -12.82
C GLU A 280 19.42 12.69 -14.26
N LYS A 281 19.57 11.42 -14.64
CA LYS A 281 20.16 11.03 -15.93
C LYS A 281 19.13 10.93 -17.06
N ASN A 282 17.90 10.53 -16.76
CA ASN A 282 16.84 10.34 -17.74
C ASN A 282 15.49 10.88 -17.25
N PRO A 283 15.35 12.22 -17.07
CA PRO A 283 14.18 12.83 -16.44
C PRO A 283 12.88 12.71 -17.24
N LYS A 284 12.93 12.26 -18.50
CA LYS A 284 11.76 12.16 -19.40
C LYS A 284 11.32 10.72 -19.66
N LEU A 285 11.94 9.74 -19.01
CA LEU A 285 11.69 8.32 -19.24
C LEU A 285 10.21 7.94 -19.02
N VAL A 286 9.69 7.13 -19.94
CA VAL A 286 8.36 6.51 -19.80
C VAL A 286 8.50 5.03 -19.45
N LEU A 287 7.86 4.62 -18.37
CA LEU A 287 8.00 3.28 -17.79
C LEU A 287 6.67 2.55 -17.83
N ILE A 288 6.66 1.34 -18.37
CA ILE A 288 5.52 0.40 -18.28
C ILE A 288 5.91 -0.76 -17.38
N SER A 289 5.15 -0.97 -16.31
CA SER A 289 5.40 -2.03 -15.33
C SER A 289 4.14 -2.83 -15.02
N ASP A 290 4.27 -4.15 -14.87
CA ASP A 290 3.27 -4.98 -14.20
C ASP A 290 3.27 -4.70 -12.69
N ILE A 291 2.10 -4.88 -12.06
CA ILE A 291 1.97 -4.86 -10.60
C ILE A 291 2.25 -6.27 -10.03
N VAL A 292 3.44 -6.45 -9.44
CA VAL A 292 3.95 -7.76 -8.96
C VAL A 292 3.63 -8.04 -7.48
N GLY A 293 2.96 -7.10 -6.80
CA GLY A 293 2.76 -7.13 -5.35
C GLY A 293 1.45 -7.73 -4.86
N CYS A 294 0.53 -8.14 -5.75
CA CYS A 294 -0.87 -8.39 -5.42
C CYS A 294 -1.24 -9.89 -5.24
N GLY A 295 -0.29 -10.68 -4.76
CA GLY A 295 -0.42 -12.12 -4.51
C GLY A 295 0.06 -12.53 -3.12
N LEU A 296 -0.07 -13.82 -2.79
CA LEU A 296 0.44 -14.36 -1.53
C LEU A 296 1.97 -14.20 -1.41
N VAL A 297 2.45 -14.14 -0.17
CA VAL A 297 3.88 -14.01 0.11
C VAL A 297 4.60 -15.32 -0.25
N PRO A 298 5.58 -15.31 -1.17
CA PRO A 298 6.30 -16.51 -1.55
C PRO A 298 7.20 -17.07 -0.46
N VAL A 299 7.44 -18.38 -0.52
CA VAL A 299 8.43 -19.08 0.32
C VAL A 299 9.86 -18.70 -0.09
N ASP A 300 10.10 -18.47 -1.38
CA ASP A 300 11.40 -18.06 -1.88
C ASP A 300 11.74 -16.62 -1.47
N ALA A 301 12.94 -16.43 -0.91
CA ALA A 301 13.38 -15.13 -0.40
C ALA A 301 13.61 -14.10 -1.51
N PHE A 302 14.07 -14.53 -2.68
CA PHE A 302 14.27 -13.64 -3.82
C PHE A 302 12.93 -13.16 -4.38
N GLU A 303 11.92 -14.03 -4.48
CA GLU A 303 10.58 -13.63 -4.92
C GLU A 303 9.89 -12.65 -3.93
N ARG A 304 10.17 -12.78 -2.62
CA ARG A 304 9.77 -11.77 -1.62
C ARG A 304 10.48 -10.44 -1.83
N LEU A 305 11.81 -10.47 -2.01
CA LEU A 305 12.61 -9.29 -2.27
C LEU A 305 12.15 -8.57 -3.55
N TYR A 306 11.98 -9.32 -4.64
CA TYR A 306 11.59 -8.82 -5.95
C TYR A 306 10.26 -8.08 -5.90
N ARG A 307 9.22 -8.67 -5.30
CA ARG A 307 7.91 -7.98 -5.21
C ARG A 307 7.97 -6.73 -4.35
N GLU A 308 8.67 -6.79 -3.21
CA GLU A 308 8.75 -5.67 -2.27
C GLU A 308 9.55 -4.51 -2.87
N GLN A 309 10.70 -4.80 -3.50
CA GLN A 309 11.54 -3.79 -4.13
C GLN A 309 10.92 -3.22 -5.40
N THR A 310 10.25 -4.03 -6.22
CA THR A 310 9.47 -3.52 -7.37
C THR A 310 8.43 -2.51 -6.92
N GLY A 311 7.68 -2.83 -5.86
CA GLY A 311 6.71 -1.90 -5.27
C GLY A 311 7.35 -0.62 -4.76
N ARG A 312 8.48 -0.71 -4.05
CA ARG A 312 9.21 0.46 -3.53
C ARG A 312 9.75 1.36 -4.64
N ILE A 313 10.41 0.77 -5.63
CA ILE A 313 10.97 1.50 -6.79
C ILE A 313 9.83 2.21 -7.54
N CYS A 314 8.74 1.51 -7.84
CA CYS A 314 7.58 2.13 -8.51
C CYS A 314 6.93 3.22 -7.66
N THR A 315 6.87 3.07 -6.33
CA THR A 315 6.40 4.14 -5.42
C THR A 315 7.32 5.37 -5.46
N CYS A 316 8.64 5.16 -5.46
CA CYS A 316 9.63 6.24 -5.58
C CYS A 316 9.52 6.97 -6.92
N ILE A 317 9.25 6.24 -8.00
CA ILE A 317 9.02 6.79 -9.35
C ILE A 317 7.70 7.56 -9.36
N ALA A 318 6.59 6.96 -8.94
CA ALA A 318 5.27 7.60 -8.93
C ALA A 318 5.25 8.93 -8.16
N ARG A 319 6.00 9.01 -7.05
CA ARG A 319 6.18 10.25 -6.29
C ARG A 319 6.80 11.37 -7.13
N ARG A 320 7.78 11.05 -7.97
CA ARG A 320 8.54 11.98 -8.83
C ARG A 320 7.94 12.16 -10.24
N ALA A 321 7.12 11.22 -10.69
CA ALA A 321 6.52 11.22 -12.01
C ALA A 321 5.57 12.42 -12.20
N GLU A 322 5.52 12.95 -13.40
CA GLU A 322 4.52 13.94 -13.80
C GLU A 322 3.15 13.27 -13.94
N GLU A 323 3.15 12.07 -14.52
CA GLU A 323 1.97 11.30 -14.88
C GLU A 323 2.07 9.86 -14.36
N VAL A 324 0.98 9.37 -13.76
CA VAL A 324 0.83 7.96 -13.37
C VAL A 324 -0.50 7.45 -13.89
N LEU A 325 -0.43 6.49 -14.80
CA LEU A 325 -1.57 5.89 -15.47
C LEU A 325 -1.76 4.44 -14.99
N TYR A 326 -2.93 4.14 -14.46
CA TYR A 326 -3.35 2.78 -14.15
C TYR A 326 -4.23 2.23 -15.29
N VAL A 327 -3.90 1.05 -15.79
CA VAL A 327 -4.59 0.41 -16.91
C VAL A 327 -5.27 -0.89 -16.45
N ILE A 328 -6.58 -0.95 -16.62
CA ILE A 328 -7.41 -2.11 -16.31
C ILE A 328 -8.41 -2.33 -17.44
N CYS A 329 -8.49 -3.56 -17.97
CA CYS A 329 -9.31 -3.92 -19.13
C CYS A 329 -9.12 -2.97 -20.33
N GLY A 330 -7.89 -2.49 -20.56
CA GLY A 330 -7.56 -1.49 -21.58
C GLY A 330 -8.06 -0.07 -21.30
N ARG A 331 -8.75 0.18 -20.18
CA ARG A 331 -9.19 1.51 -19.75
C ARG A 331 -8.07 2.25 -19.04
N LYS A 332 -7.95 3.53 -19.34
CA LYS A 332 -6.95 4.47 -18.81
C LYS A 332 -7.53 5.19 -17.58
N ILE A 333 -6.95 4.96 -16.42
CA ILE A 333 -7.31 5.64 -15.16
C ILE A 333 -6.11 6.48 -14.71
N TRP A 334 -6.24 7.79 -14.75
CA TRP A 334 -5.18 8.69 -14.30
C TRP A 334 -5.14 8.74 -12.78
N LEU A 335 -4.06 8.24 -12.18
CA LEU A 335 -3.80 8.33 -10.75
C LEU A 335 -3.07 9.65 -10.42
N LYS A 336 -2.25 10.13 -11.35
CA LYS A 336 -1.55 11.42 -11.28
C LYS A 336 -1.41 11.99 -12.69
N GLY A 337 -1.56 13.29 -12.84
CA GLY A 337 -1.57 13.97 -14.14
C GLY A 337 -2.46 15.21 -14.13
N PRO A 338 -2.60 15.91 -15.26
CA PRO A 338 -3.37 17.15 -15.34
C PRO A 338 -4.87 16.92 -15.02
N GLU A 339 -5.49 17.87 -14.32
CA GLU A 339 -6.85 17.76 -13.74
C GLU A 339 -7.93 17.38 -14.76
N ASN A 340 -7.78 17.82 -16.02
CA ASN A 340 -8.70 17.49 -17.12
C ASN A 340 -8.74 15.99 -17.46
N LYS A 341 -7.72 15.21 -17.09
CA LYS A 341 -7.65 13.76 -17.36
C LYS A 341 -8.19 12.90 -16.19
N HIS A 342 -8.42 13.48 -15.01
CA HIS A 342 -8.98 12.76 -13.83
C HIS A 342 -10.50 12.62 -13.88
N ALA A 343 -11.20 13.53 -14.57
CA ALA A 343 -12.67 13.57 -14.63
C ALA A 343 -13.30 12.34 -15.32
N ASP A 344 -12.53 11.62 -16.15
CA ASP A 344 -13.02 10.43 -16.87
C ASP A 344 -12.94 9.14 -16.02
N ALA A 345 -12.33 9.17 -14.84
CA ALA A 345 -12.06 7.98 -14.02
C ALA A 345 -13.22 7.57 -13.09
N ILE A 346 -14.08 8.52 -12.71
CA ILE A 346 -15.23 8.26 -11.85
C ILE A 346 -16.44 8.77 -12.63
N GLY A 347 -17.18 7.85 -13.23
CA GLY A 347 -18.36 8.17 -14.04
C GLY A 347 -19.36 9.01 -13.26
N GLY A 348 -19.25 10.33 -13.38
CA GLY A 348 -20.36 11.25 -13.21
C GLY A 348 -21.20 11.12 -14.46
N GLU A 349 -22.42 10.63 -14.32
CA GLU A 349 -23.44 10.77 -15.36
C GLU A 349 -23.47 12.23 -15.81
N LYS A 350 -23.33 12.45 -17.13
CA LYS A 350 -23.62 13.74 -17.76
C LYS A 350 -25.12 13.96 -17.85
#